data_AF-A0A4V0X3F8-F1
#
_entry.id   AF-A0A4V0X3F8-F1
#
_cell.length_a   1.000
_cell.length_b   1.000
_cell.length_c   1.000
_cell.angle_alpha   90.00
_cell.angle_beta   90.00
_cell.angle_gamma   90.00
#
_symmetry.space_group_name_H-M   'P 1'
#
loop_
_entity.id
_entity.type
_entity.pdbx_description
1 polymer ?
#
loop_
_entity_poly.entity_id
_entity_poly.type
_entity_poly.pdbx_seq_one_letter_code
_entity_poly.pdbx_strand_id
1 'polypeptide(L)'
;MTFTALKNYALQIQNSFAKIFCVTLERIFYELNSYFYLEFEQIVSNRKSLIASQAFGRPVKILDEMRQSIATHASCSAEKMRRQNLATAHPIVFIETNPFQNAHPQYRAAQSLRLPVATSDTARIVSGALKALTIIWRKDYDCK
;
A
#
# COMPACT_ATOMS: atom_id res chain seq x y z
N MET A 1 41.71 -22.92 17.76
CA MET A 1 40.58 -23.88 17.63
C MET A 1 39.26 -23.34 18.21
N THR A 2 38.99 -22.02 18.20
CA THR A 2 37.76 -21.44 18.81
C THR A 2 36.87 -20.67 17.83
N PHE A 3 37.44 -20.17 16.72
CA PHE A 3 36.69 -19.35 15.75
C PHE A 3 35.77 -20.17 14.81
N THR A 4 36.13 -21.40 14.49
CA THR A 4 35.34 -22.29 13.62
C THR A 4 34.07 -22.79 14.33
N ALA A 5 34.13 -23.00 15.65
CA ALA A 5 33.00 -23.44 16.46
C ALA A 5 31.93 -22.33 16.58
N LEU A 6 32.35 -21.08 16.78
CA LEU A 6 31.44 -19.92 16.82
C LEU A 6 30.76 -19.67 15.47
N LYS A 7 31.49 -19.80 14.35
CA LYS A 7 30.89 -19.69 13.00
C LYS A 7 29.86 -20.80 12.72
N ASN A 8 30.15 -22.03 13.13
CA ASN A 8 29.20 -23.14 13.00
C ASN A 8 27.95 -22.95 13.87
N TYR A 9 28.10 -22.40 15.08
CA TYR A 9 26.96 -22.11 15.95
C TYR A 9 26.06 -21.01 15.36
N ALA A 10 26.66 -19.96 14.79
CA ALA A 10 25.92 -18.90 14.10
C ALA A 10 25.17 -19.41 12.85
N LEU A 11 25.78 -20.30 12.05
CA LEU A 11 25.14 -20.95 10.90
C LEU A 11 24.00 -21.90 11.29
N GLN A 12 24.11 -22.57 12.44
CA GLN A 12 23.08 -23.47 12.95
C GLN A 12 21.87 -22.69 13.50
N ILE A 13 22.11 -21.53 14.12
CA ILE A 13 21.07 -20.57 14.52
C ILE A 13 20.39 -19.97 13.28
N GLN A 14 21.15 -19.61 12.25
CA GLN A 14 20.64 -19.04 10.99
C GLN A 14 19.61 -19.94 10.30
N ASN A 15 19.92 -21.22 10.13
CA ASN A 15 19.01 -22.20 9.52
C ASN A 15 17.74 -22.46 10.33
N SER A 16 17.75 -22.12 11.62
CA SER A 16 16.59 -22.25 12.51
C SER A 16 15.73 -20.98 12.48
N PHE A 17 16.35 -19.80 12.40
CA PHE A 17 15.66 -18.51 12.33
C PHE A 17 14.92 -18.31 11.01
N ALA A 18 15.53 -18.61 9.86
CA ALA A 18 14.87 -18.48 8.56
C ALA A 18 13.66 -19.43 8.39
N LYS A 19 13.59 -20.51 9.17
CA LYS A 19 12.46 -21.46 9.17
C LYS A 19 11.29 -21.03 10.06
N ILE A 20 11.56 -20.23 11.09
CA ILE A 20 10.58 -19.84 12.12
C ILE A 20 10.13 -18.39 11.95
N PHE A 21 11.01 -17.53 11.42
CA PHE A 21 10.82 -16.09 11.34
C PHE A 21 10.95 -15.59 9.90
N CYS A 22 10.30 -14.46 9.61
CA CYS A 22 10.44 -13.77 8.33
C CYS A 22 11.90 -13.31 8.13
N VAL A 23 12.36 -13.31 6.88
CA VAL A 23 13.67 -12.79 6.43
C VAL A 23 14.00 -11.41 7.03
N THR A 24 12.99 -10.59 7.35
CA THR A 24 13.17 -9.30 8.03
C THR A 24 13.77 -9.43 9.44
N LEU A 25 13.34 -10.42 10.23
CA LEU A 25 13.85 -10.63 11.60
C LEU A 25 15.28 -11.17 11.59
N GLU A 26 15.61 -12.02 10.63
CA GLU A 26 16.98 -12.47 10.41
C GLU A 26 17.91 -11.29 10.09
N ARG A 27 17.48 -10.37 9.23
CA ARG A 27 18.25 -9.16 8.89
C ARG A 27 18.49 -8.26 10.10
N ILE A 28 17.45 -8.01 10.90
CA ILE A 28 17.55 -7.22 12.14
C ILE A 28 18.55 -7.88 13.10
N PHE A 29 18.52 -9.21 13.23
CA PHE A 29 19.48 -9.93 14.06
C PHE A 29 20.93 -9.69 13.60
N TYR A 30 21.20 -9.69 12.30
CA TYR A 30 22.53 -9.40 11.77
C TYR A 30 22.96 -7.94 12.00
N GLU A 31 22.07 -6.98 11.77
CA GLU A 31 22.34 -5.56 12.01
C GLU A 31 22.67 -5.28 13.49
N LEU A 32 21.92 -5.89 14.41
CA LEU A 32 22.17 -5.77 15.86
C LEU A 32 23.51 -6.40 16.29
N ASN A 33 24.04 -7.37 15.54
CA ASN A 33 25.34 -7.99 15.77
C ASN A 33 26.48 -7.29 14.99
N SER A 34 26.25 -6.04 14.55
CA SER A 34 27.21 -5.22 13.81
C SER A 34 27.59 -5.75 12.42
N TYR A 35 26.78 -6.63 11.83
CA TYR A 35 26.90 -7.00 10.43
C TYR A 35 26.01 -6.07 9.61
N PHE A 36 26.63 -5.09 8.93
CA PHE A 36 25.92 -4.24 7.97
C PHE A 36 25.43 -5.11 6.80
N TYR A 37 24.14 -5.41 6.78
CA TYR A 37 23.53 -6.22 5.73
C TYR A 37 22.99 -5.39 4.56
N LEU A 38 22.58 -4.15 4.83
CA LEU A 38 22.06 -3.23 3.81
C LEU A 38 23.11 -2.18 3.46
N GLU A 39 23.61 -2.25 2.22
CA GLU A 39 24.31 -1.12 1.62
C GLU A 39 23.28 -0.01 1.36
N PHE A 40 23.59 1.22 1.78
CA PHE A 40 22.69 2.36 1.61
C PHE A 40 22.54 2.61 0.10
N GLU A 41 21.38 2.27 -0.48
CA GLU A 41 21.08 2.60 -1.88
C GLU A 41 21.06 4.13 -2.04
N GLN A 42 22.13 4.69 -2.62
CA GLN A 42 22.26 6.13 -2.90
C GLN A 42 21.37 6.60 -4.07
N ILE A 43 20.75 5.68 -4.81
CA ILE A 43 19.90 5.97 -5.96
C ILE A 43 18.45 5.82 -5.54
N VAL A 44 17.71 6.94 -5.51
CA VAL A 44 16.26 6.92 -5.26
C VAL A 44 15.60 6.20 -6.44
N SER A 45 15.18 4.94 -6.22
CA SER A 45 14.48 4.17 -7.25
C SER A 45 13.15 4.84 -7.65
N ASN A 46 12.74 4.67 -8.90
CA ASN A 46 11.44 5.16 -9.37
C ASN A 46 10.31 4.59 -8.49
N ARG A 47 9.35 5.45 -8.12
CA ARG A 47 8.22 5.04 -7.28
C ARG A 47 7.44 3.90 -7.94
N LYS A 48 7.35 2.77 -7.23
CA LYS A 48 6.60 1.59 -7.68
C LYS A 48 5.08 1.72 -7.46
N SER A 49 4.67 2.62 -6.58
CA SER A 49 3.26 2.90 -6.30
C SER A 49 3.06 4.39 -6.00
N LEU A 50 1.86 4.88 -6.34
CA LEU A 50 1.42 6.23 -6.02
C LEU A 50 0.06 6.15 -5.35
N ILE A 51 -0.03 6.69 -4.16
CA ILE A 51 -1.25 6.70 -3.35
C ILE A 51 -1.64 8.17 -3.11
N ALA A 52 -2.90 8.48 -3.35
CA ALA A 52 -3.54 9.70 -2.87
C ALA A 52 -4.72 9.31 -1.99
N SER A 53 -4.51 9.36 -0.68
CA SER A 53 -5.52 9.11 0.33
C SER A 53 -5.65 10.35 1.20
N GLN A 54 -6.87 10.74 1.53
CA GLN A 54 -7.14 11.80 2.48
C GLN A 54 -8.16 11.29 3.49
N ALA A 55 -7.89 11.50 4.78
CA ALA A 55 -8.87 11.21 5.80
C ALA A 55 -10.00 12.25 5.73
N PHE A 56 -11.25 11.78 5.72
CA PHE A 56 -12.40 12.67 5.82
C PHE A 56 -12.62 13.10 7.28
N GLY A 57 -12.91 14.38 7.48
CA GLY A 57 -13.25 14.94 8.80
C GLY A 57 -14.62 14.49 9.33
N ARG A 58 -15.49 13.98 8.45
CA ARG A 58 -16.80 13.41 8.77
C ARG A 58 -17.02 12.12 7.97
N PRO A 59 -17.78 11.14 8.49
CA PRO A 59 -18.17 9.96 7.71
C PRO A 59 -19.01 10.36 6.50
N VAL A 60 -18.74 9.74 5.36
CA VAL A 60 -19.48 9.99 4.10
C VAL A 60 -20.55 8.93 3.94
N LYS A 61 -21.82 9.35 3.96
CA LYS A 61 -22.98 8.44 3.86
C LYS A 61 -23.61 8.41 2.47
N ILE A 62 -23.29 9.39 1.63
CA ILE A 62 -23.89 9.59 0.31
C ILE A 62 -22.90 9.15 -0.76
N LEU A 63 -23.34 8.27 -1.66
CA LEU A 63 -22.51 7.74 -2.73
C LEU A 63 -21.93 8.85 -3.62
N ASP A 64 -22.70 9.90 -3.91
CA ASP A 64 -22.27 10.99 -4.78
C ASP A 64 -21.17 11.85 -4.14
N GLU A 65 -21.22 12.08 -2.82
CA GLU A 65 -20.12 12.72 -2.10
C GLU A 65 -18.84 11.87 -2.20
N MET A 66 -18.96 10.54 -2.03
CA MET A 66 -17.84 9.62 -2.16
C MET A 66 -17.28 9.60 -3.60
N ARG A 67 -18.14 9.61 -4.62
CA ARG A 67 -17.74 9.69 -6.03
C ARG A 67 -16.95 10.96 -6.34
N GLN A 68 -17.40 12.11 -5.85
CA GLN A 68 -16.70 13.39 -6.03
C GLN A 68 -15.30 13.34 -5.40
N SER A 69 -15.20 12.78 -4.19
CA SER A 69 -13.91 12.65 -3.51
C SER A 69 -12.95 11.73 -4.28
N ILE A 70 -13.41 10.54 -4.66
CA ILE A 70 -12.61 9.58 -5.44
C ILE A 70 -12.19 10.20 -6.78
N ALA A 71 -13.07 10.92 -7.47
CA ALA A 71 -12.74 11.60 -8.72
C ALA A 71 -11.65 12.67 -8.53
N THR A 72 -11.73 13.43 -7.44
CA THR A 72 -10.71 14.43 -7.08
C THR A 72 -9.37 13.78 -6.79
N HIS A 73 -9.34 12.72 -5.97
CA HIS A 73 -8.11 12.00 -5.64
C HIS A 73 -7.47 11.29 -6.85
N ALA A 74 -8.28 10.67 -7.70
CA ALA A 74 -7.85 10.07 -8.95
C ALA A 74 -7.25 11.12 -9.89
N SER A 75 -7.84 12.32 -9.96
CA SER A 75 -7.34 13.43 -10.77
C SER A 75 -6.00 13.95 -10.25
N CYS A 76 -5.86 14.18 -8.94
CA CYS A 76 -4.59 14.56 -8.33
C CYS A 76 -3.52 13.48 -8.53
N SER A 77 -3.89 12.20 -8.46
CA SER A 77 -2.99 11.09 -8.72
C SER A 77 -2.50 11.07 -10.16
N ALA A 78 -3.40 11.28 -11.13
CA ALA A 78 -3.07 11.39 -12.55
C ALA A 78 -2.12 12.57 -12.82
N GLU A 79 -2.34 13.71 -12.17
CA GLU A 79 -1.45 14.86 -12.25
C GLU A 79 -0.05 14.55 -11.69
N LYS A 80 0.04 13.93 -10.51
CA LYS A 80 1.32 13.52 -9.91
C LYS A 80 2.05 12.49 -10.77
N MET A 81 1.32 11.54 -11.38
CA MET A 81 1.88 10.57 -12.32
C MET A 81 2.51 11.25 -13.52
N ARG A 82 1.81 12.22 -14.15
CA ARG A 82 2.36 12.99 -15.28
C ARG A 82 3.61 13.75 -14.91
N ARG A 83 3.64 14.42 -13.74
CA ARG A 83 4.83 15.14 -13.25
C ARG A 83 6.05 14.24 -13.04
N GLN A 84 5.84 12.95 -12.79
CA GLN A 84 6.90 11.96 -12.56
C GLN A 84 7.13 11.04 -13.76
N ASN A 85 6.51 11.30 -14.92
CA ASN A 85 6.56 10.44 -16.11
C ASN A 85 6.17 8.97 -15.81
N LEU A 86 5.16 8.78 -14.95
CA LEU A 86 4.63 7.47 -14.57
C LEU A 86 3.28 7.20 -15.26
N ALA A 87 2.92 5.92 -15.38
CA ALA A 87 1.62 5.45 -15.85
C ALA A 87 1.19 4.20 -15.06
N THR A 88 -0.12 3.94 -14.99
CA THR A 88 -0.65 2.74 -14.32
C THR A 88 -1.69 2.02 -15.16
N ALA A 89 -1.67 0.68 -15.10
CA ALA A 89 -2.73 -0.18 -15.62
C ALA A 89 -3.65 -0.71 -14.50
N HIS A 90 -3.34 -0.42 -13.24
CA HIS A 90 -4.00 -1.02 -12.08
C HIS A 90 -4.34 0.04 -11.01
N PRO A 91 -5.30 0.94 -11.28
CA PRO A 91 -5.90 1.76 -10.22
C PRO A 91 -6.54 0.87 -9.14
N ILE A 92 -6.27 1.22 -7.88
CA ILE A 92 -6.84 0.57 -6.70
C ILE A 92 -7.62 1.62 -5.92
N VAL A 93 -8.86 1.31 -5.58
CA VAL A 93 -9.70 2.12 -4.68
C VAL A 93 -9.95 1.31 -3.43
N PHE A 94 -9.83 1.94 -2.28
CA PHE A 94 -10.16 1.34 -0.99
C PHE A 94 -11.04 2.30 -0.19
N ILE A 95 -11.88 1.73 0.67
CA ILE A 95 -12.73 2.43 1.63
C ILE A 95 -12.63 1.73 2.98
N GLU A 96 -12.66 2.51 4.04
CA GLU A 96 -12.60 1.99 5.40
C GLU A 96 -13.42 2.83 6.38
N THR A 97 -14.08 2.16 7.33
CA THR A 97 -14.76 2.81 8.44
C THR A 97 -13.75 3.28 9.50
N ASN A 98 -14.20 4.13 10.42
CA ASN A 98 -13.35 4.54 11.54
C ASN A 98 -13.01 3.35 12.46
N PRO A 99 -11.74 2.90 12.55
CA PRO A 99 -11.40 1.80 13.46
C PRO A 99 -11.55 2.18 14.94
N PHE A 100 -11.59 3.48 15.27
CA PHE A 100 -11.73 3.96 16.65
C PHE A 100 -13.19 4.09 17.11
N GLN A 101 -14.17 3.84 16.24
CA GLN A 101 -15.59 3.88 16.58
C GLN A 101 -16.16 2.47 16.74
N ASN A 102 -15.82 1.82 17.85
CA ASN A 102 -16.22 0.44 18.14
C ASN A 102 -17.75 0.24 18.27
N ALA A 103 -18.50 1.31 18.52
CA ALA A 103 -19.96 1.26 18.63
C ALA A 103 -20.68 1.12 17.27
N HIS A 104 -19.96 1.26 16.15
CA HIS A 104 -20.52 1.19 14.80
C HIS A 104 -19.99 -0.04 14.03
N PRO A 105 -20.80 -0.59 13.10
CA PRO A 105 -20.34 -1.65 12.21
C PRO A 105 -19.08 -1.24 11.45
N GLN A 106 -18.07 -2.11 11.47
CA GLN A 106 -16.80 -1.89 10.80
C GLN A 106 -16.83 -2.49 9.38
N TYR A 107 -16.25 -1.77 8.43
CA TYR A 107 -16.13 -2.20 7.05
C TYR A 107 -14.82 -1.73 6.45
N ARG A 108 -14.18 -2.63 5.70
CA ARG A 108 -12.98 -2.35 4.94
C ARG A 108 -13.04 -3.13 3.64
N ALA A 109 -12.85 -2.44 2.53
CA ALA A 109 -12.80 -3.07 1.22
C ALA A 109 -11.84 -2.35 0.30
N ALA A 110 -11.23 -3.10 -0.61
CA ALA A 110 -10.40 -2.58 -1.67
C ALA A 110 -10.71 -3.31 -2.97
N GLN A 111 -10.73 -2.57 -4.07
CA GLN A 111 -10.94 -3.10 -5.41
C GLN A 111 -9.93 -2.51 -6.38
N SER A 112 -9.24 -3.40 -7.08
CA SER A 112 -8.38 -3.05 -8.21
C SER A 112 -9.15 -3.23 -9.51
N LEU A 113 -8.92 -2.35 -10.48
CA LEU A 113 -9.51 -2.47 -11.81
C LEU A 113 -8.39 -2.41 -12.85
N ARG A 114 -8.32 -3.43 -13.71
CA ARG A 114 -7.31 -3.49 -14.76
C ARG A 114 -7.74 -2.66 -15.97
N LEU A 115 -6.95 -1.66 -16.31
CA LEU A 115 -7.08 -0.90 -17.55
C LEU A 115 -6.41 -1.67 -18.70
N PRO A 116 -6.94 -1.59 -19.94
CA PRO A 116 -6.38 -2.31 -21.09
C PRO A 116 -4.96 -1.85 -21.45
N VAL A 117 -4.63 -0.58 -21.16
CA VAL A 117 -3.33 0.03 -21.42
C VAL A 117 -2.94 0.87 -20.22
N ALA A 118 -1.65 0.82 -19.85
CA ALA A 118 -1.12 1.69 -18.81
C ALA A 118 -1.26 3.17 -19.21
N THR A 119 -1.84 3.99 -18.34
CA THR A 119 -2.14 5.38 -18.67
C THR A 119 -1.95 6.30 -17.47
N SER A 120 -1.70 7.57 -17.77
CA SER A 120 -1.75 8.69 -16.83
C SER A 120 -2.86 9.68 -17.21
N ASP A 121 -3.75 9.29 -18.13
CA ASP A 121 -4.90 10.09 -18.52
C ASP A 121 -5.93 10.19 -17.39
N THR A 122 -6.30 11.41 -17.03
CA THR A 122 -7.19 11.68 -15.90
C THR A 122 -8.56 11.02 -16.10
N ALA A 123 -9.15 11.13 -17.28
CA ALA A 123 -10.50 10.63 -17.53
C ALA A 123 -10.56 9.11 -17.44
N ARG A 124 -9.57 8.40 -17.99
CA ARG A 124 -9.46 6.94 -17.90
C ARG A 124 -9.25 6.46 -16.47
N ILE A 125 -8.37 7.12 -15.71
CA ILE A 125 -8.11 6.77 -14.30
C ILE A 125 -9.35 7.01 -13.44
N VAL A 126 -9.99 8.18 -13.57
CA VAL A 126 -11.21 8.52 -12.83
C VAL A 126 -12.34 7.54 -13.16
N SER A 127 -12.55 7.23 -14.44
CA SER A 127 -13.57 6.26 -14.85
C SER A 127 -13.33 4.87 -14.24
N GLY A 128 -12.08 4.39 -14.25
CA GLY A 128 -11.69 3.13 -13.63
C GLY A 128 -11.91 3.13 -12.11
N ALA A 129 -11.52 4.21 -11.44
CA ALA A 129 -11.69 4.36 -9.99
C ALA A 129 -13.17 4.42 -9.57
N LEU A 130 -14.02 5.14 -10.31
CA LEU A 130 -15.45 5.20 -10.02
C LEU A 130 -16.14 3.83 -10.22
N LYS A 131 -15.72 3.06 -11.24
CA LYS A 131 -16.20 1.67 -11.40
C LYS A 131 -15.76 0.78 -10.25
N ALA A 132 -14.51 0.90 -9.79
CA ALA A 132 -14.03 0.18 -8.62
C ALA A 132 -14.83 0.55 -7.35
N LEU A 133 -15.14 1.83 -7.16
CA LEU A 133 -15.98 2.30 -6.05
C LEU A 133 -17.37 1.66 -6.06
N THR A 134 -18.02 1.56 -7.23
CA THR A 134 -19.36 0.95 -7.30
C THR A 134 -19.41 -0.52 -6.88
N ILE A 135 -18.28 -1.23 -6.96
CA ILE A 135 -18.18 -2.64 -6.55
C ILE A 135 -18.08 -2.78 -5.03
N ILE A 136 -17.37 -1.85 -4.37
CA ILE A 136 -17.08 -1.93 -2.93
C ILE A 136 -18.05 -1.12 -2.07
N TRP A 137 -18.79 -0.16 -2.65
CA TRP A 137 -19.66 0.72 -1.89
C TRP A 137 -20.78 -0.03 -1.17
N ARG A 138 -20.94 0.24 0.12
CA ARG A 138 -22.06 -0.25 0.94
C ARG A 138 -22.67 0.89 1.73
N LYS A 139 -23.99 1.07 1.57
CA LYS A 139 -24.76 2.16 2.19
C LYS A 139 -24.89 1.99 3.72
N ASP A 140 -24.78 0.76 4.20
CA ASP A 140 -25.01 0.44 5.62
C ASP A 140 -23.82 0.79 6.53
N TYR A 141 -22.73 1.32 5.96
CA TYR A 141 -21.49 1.62 6.68
C TYR A 141 -21.09 3.08 6.54
N ASP A 142 -20.61 3.65 7.63
CA ASP A 142 -20.07 5.01 7.70
C ASP A 142 -18.62 5.02 7.18
N CYS A 143 -18.50 4.91 5.86
CA CYS A 143 -17.22 4.81 5.16
C CYS A 143 -16.49 6.16 5.13
N LYS A 144 -15.16 6.06 5.07
CA LYS A 144 -14.20 7.12 4.79
C LYS A 144 -13.19 6.63 3.77
#